data_AF-A0A2W2DET7-F1
#
_entry.id   AF-A0A2W2DET7-F1
#
_cell.length_a   1.000
_cell.length_b   1.000
_cell.length_c   1.000
_cell.angle_alpha   90.00
_cell.angle_beta   90.00
_cell.angle_gamma   90.00
#
_symmetry.space_group_name_H-M   'P 1'
#
loop_
_entity.id
_entity.type
_entity.pdbx_description
1 polymer ?
#
loop_
_entity_poly.entity_id
_entity_poly.type
_entity_poly.pdbx_seq_one_letter_code
_entity_poly.pdbx_strand_id
1 'polypeptide(L)'
;MSAGRGAAPAAVLFVVAVVAAAGFATAYVMDAGTQWLGATLGLALVSLAHGLAVWARRLLPAGGYVEAKPDPPEKSRVLPVPVVHEESPAPHSGLRRLLVLAVGAVGLAALFPLRSLLGPRPRNPVEELRTTPWQAGRRLLDTRNAPVRPDDVASDSIVIVHPQDYPDAAGAPAFLVRLNPAAPAAGSPGIDGLVAYSLLCTHAGCPVGQYEPDAGRVFCPCHQSVFDLRAGARPISGPAARPLPSLPLEVDGDGYLRAAGELSSRPGAGFWSRP
;
A
#
# COMPACT_ATOMS: atom_id res chain seq x y z
N MET A 1 -46.85 -21.63 -23.88
CA MET A 1 -45.96 -22.17 -22.83
C MET A 1 -44.45 -22.18 -23.23
N SER A 2 -43.92 -21.10 -23.82
CA SER A 2 -42.50 -21.03 -24.28
C SER A 2 -41.69 -19.86 -23.69
N ALA A 3 -42.33 -18.76 -23.27
CA ALA A 3 -41.63 -17.54 -22.83
C ALA A 3 -40.78 -17.70 -21.55
N GLY A 4 -41.12 -18.62 -20.64
CA GLY A 4 -40.37 -18.82 -19.39
C GLY A 4 -39.01 -19.53 -19.55
N ARG A 5 -38.83 -20.35 -20.60
CA ARG A 5 -37.61 -21.15 -20.79
C ARG A 5 -36.44 -20.34 -21.34
N GLY A 6 -36.71 -19.22 -22.05
CA GLY A 6 -35.67 -18.35 -22.59
C GLY A 6 -34.94 -17.49 -21.55
N ALA A 7 -35.60 -17.17 -20.43
CA ALA A 7 -35.09 -16.25 -19.41
C ALA A 7 -34.27 -16.93 -18.29
N ALA A 8 -34.46 -18.23 -18.08
CA ALA A 8 -33.72 -19.02 -17.10
C ALA A 8 -32.17 -18.86 -17.17
N PRO A 9 -31.51 -18.94 -18.34
CA PRO A 9 -30.04 -18.82 -18.39
C PRO A 9 -29.55 -17.42 -17.98
N ALA A 10 -30.24 -16.35 -18.38
CA ALA A 10 -29.88 -14.99 -17.97
C ALA A 10 -30.08 -14.78 -16.46
N ALA A 11 -31.18 -15.31 -15.90
CA ALA A 11 -31.47 -15.25 -14.47
C ALA A 11 -30.40 -15.96 -13.63
N VAL A 12 -29.96 -17.16 -14.03
CA VAL A 12 -28.89 -17.90 -13.35
C VAL A 12 -27.59 -17.09 -13.34
N LEU A 13 -27.22 -16.49 -14.47
CA LEU A 13 -26.01 -15.67 -14.57
C LEU A 13 -26.04 -14.42 -13.69
N PHE A 14 -27.20 -13.78 -13.55
CA PHE A 14 -27.35 -12.66 -12.60
C PHE A 14 -27.27 -13.11 -11.14
N VAL A 15 -27.81 -14.29 -10.80
CA VAL A 15 -27.64 -14.85 -9.45
C VAL A 15 -26.16 -15.18 -9.16
N VAL A 16 -25.45 -15.79 -10.12
CA VAL A 16 -24.00 -16.04 -9.99
C VAL A 16 -23.25 -14.72 -9.80
N ALA A 17 -23.62 -13.67 -10.53
CA ALA A 17 -23.01 -12.35 -10.37
C ALA A 17 -23.21 -11.78 -8.95
N VAL A 18 -24.42 -11.90 -8.38
CA VAL A 18 -24.72 -11.48 -7.00
C VAL A 18 -23.90 -12.28 -5.98
N VAL A 19 -23.86 -13.60 -6.11
CA VAL A 19 -23.12 -14.48 -5.18
C VAL A 19 -21.63 -14.21 -5.26
N ALA A 20 -21.08 -14.03 -6.46
CA ALA A 20 -19.66 -13.72 -6.66
C ALA A 20 -19.30 -12.32 -6.12
N ALA A 21 -20.18 -11.33 -6.26
CA ALA A 21 -19.99 -10.00 -5.66
C ALA A 21 -20.01 -10.05 -4.13
N ALA A 22 -20.91 -10.83 -3.52
CA ALA A 22 -20.89 -11.09 -2.08
C ALA A 22 -19.62 -11.85 -1.66
N GLY A 23 -19.16 -12.81 -2.47
CA GLY A 23 -17.91 -13.52 -2.27
C GLY A 23 -16.70 -12.58 -2.28
N PHE A 24 -16.68 -11.59 -3.18
CA PHE A 24 -15.64 -10.56 -3.20
C PHE A 24 -15.64 -9.73 -1.92
N ALA A 25 -16.82 -9.25 -1.49
CA ALA A 25 -16.94 -8.49 -0.25
C ALA A 25 -16.44 -9.29 0.97
N THR A 26 -16.80 -10.56 1.08
CA THR A 26 -16.34 -11.46 2.13
C THR A 26 -14.83 -11.71 2.05
N ALA A 27 -14.31 -12.02 0.86
CA ALA A 27 -12.87 -12.22 0.64
C ALA A 27 -12.06 -10.96 1.01
N TYR A 28 -12.59 -9.77 0.71
CA TYR A 28 -11.98 -8.50 1.07
C TYR A 28 -11.96 -8.27 2.59
N VAL A 29 -13.07 -8.56 3.28
CA VAL A 29 -13.15 -8.40 4.75
C VAL A 29 -12.25 -9.40 5.48
N MET A 30 -12.06 -10.60 4.92
CA MET A 30 -11.21 -11.65 5.49
C MET A 30 -9.72 -11.51 5.12
N ASP A 31 -9.33 -10.44 4.44
CA ASP A 31 -7.97 -10.23 3.94
C ASP A 31 -7.45 -11.43 3.12
N ALA A 32 -8.33 -12.00 2.30
CA ALA A 32 -7.99 -13.13 1.45
C ALA A 32 -6.98 -12.71 0.37
N GLY A 33 -6.16 -13.67 -0.07
CA GLY A 33 -5.13 -13.42 -1.08
C GLY A 33 -5.69 -12.82 -2.37
N THR A 34 -4.84 -12.08 -3.08
CA THR A 34 -5.19 -11.34 -4.31
C THR A 34 -5.85 -12.19 -5.40
N GLN A 35 -5.52 -13.49 -5.45
CA GLN A 35 -6.13 -14.45 -6.38
C GLN A 35 -7.62 -14.64 -6.10
N TRP A 36 -8.04 -14.71 -4.83
CA TRP A 36 -9.44 -14.84 -4.45
C TRP A 36 -10.23 -13.57 -4.72
N LEU A 37 -9.61 -12.40 -4.46
CA LEU A 37 -10.19 -11.10 -4.80
C LEU A 37 -10.40 -10.99 -6.32
N GLY A 38 -9.40 -11.35 -7.11
CA GLY A 38 -9.48 -11.34 -8.57
C GLY A 38 -10.51 -12.32 -9.11
N ALA A 39 -10.53 -13.56 -8.61
CA ALA A 39 -11.43 -14.61 -9.08
C ALA A 39 -12.90 -14.27 -8.80
N THR A 40 -13.22 -13.79 -7.59
CA THR A 40 -14.59 -13.43 -7.20
C THR A 40 -15.10 -12.19 -7.93
N LEU A 41 -14.28 -11.14 -8.06
CA LEU A 41 -14.63 -9.95 -8.84
C LEU A 41 -14.78 -10.27 -10.33
N GLY A 42 -13.84 -11.02 -10.90
CA GLY A 42 -13.87 -11.44 -12.29
C GLY A 42 -15.10 -12.27 -12.62
N LEU A 43 -15.44 -13.25 -11.76
CA LEU A 43 -16.63 -14.07 -11.93
C LEU A 43 -17.92 -13.23 -11.88
N ALA A 44 -17.97 -12.23 -11.00
CA ALA A 44 -19.12 -11.35 -10.90
C ALA A 44 -19.34 -10.54 -12.20
N LEU A 45 -18.28 -9.90 -12.72
CA LEU A 45 -18.34 -9.07 -13.92
C LEU A 45 -18.61 -9.90 -15.19
N VAL A 46 -17.93 -11.04 -15.34
CA VAL A 46 -18.11 -11.93 -16.50
C VAL A 46 -19.53 -12.50 -16.51
N SER A 47 -20.05 -12.92 -15.34
CA SER A 47 -21.40 -13.48 -15.24
C SER A 47 -22.46 -12.41 -15.53
N LEU A 48 -22.28 -11.18 -15.04
CA LEU A 48 -23.17 -10.05 -15.36
C LEU A 48 -23.16 -9.73 -16.86
N ALA A 49 -21.98 -9.60 -17.47
CA ALA A 49 -21.83 -9.32 -18.89
C ALA A 49 -22.42 -10.44 -19.77
N HIS A 50 -22.16 -11.70 -19.42
CA HIS A 50 -22.70 -12.84 -20.13
C HIS A 50 -24.22 -12.92 -19.98
N GLY A 51 -24.76 -12.64 -18.79
CA GLY A 51 -26.19 -12.56 -18.53
C GLY A 51 -26.89 -11.51 -19.39
N LEU A 52 -26.30 -10.31 -19.51
CA LEU A 52 -26.78 -9.25 -20.40
C LEU A 52 -26.74 -9.67 -21.88
N ALA A 53 -25.66 -10.31 -22.33
CA ALA A 53 -25.55 -10.80 -23.71
C ALA A 53 -26.56 -11.93 -24.03
N VAL A 54 -26.85 -12.80 -23.06
CA VAL A 54 -27.88 -13.84 -23.20
C VAL A 54 -29.28 -13.21 -23.23
N TRP A 55 -29.56 -12.25 -22.35
CA TRP A 55 -30.80 -11.48 -22.39
C TRP A 55 -30.97 -10.82 -23.77
N ALA A 56 -29.98 -10.04 -24.21
CA ALA A 56 -30.05 -9.30 -25.46
C ALA A 56 -30.33 -10.20 -26.67
N ARG A 57 -29.66 -11.36 -26.76
CA ARG A 57 -29.81 -12.27 -27.91
C ARG A 57 -31.08 -13.12 -27.88
N ARG A 58 -31.63 -13.43 -26.70
CA ARG A 58 -32.72 -14.42 -26.57
C ARG A 58 -34.08 -13.82 -26.24
N LEU A 59 -34.12 -12.63 -25.65
CA LEU A 59 -35.36 -12.04 -25.13
C LEU A 59 -35.68 -10.67 -25.72
N LEU A 60 -34.69 -9.94 -26.26
CA LEU A 60 -34.99 -8.70 -26.97
C LEU A 60 -35.49 -9.00 -28.40
N PRO A 61 -36.48 -8.24 -28.90
CA PRO A 61 -36.93 -8.37 -30.27
C PRO A 61 -35.76 -8.12 -31.24
N ALA A 62 -35.48 -9.09 -32.10
CA ALA A 62 -34.56 -8.89 -33.22
C ALA A 62 -35.39 -8.43 -34.42
N GLY A 63 -35.25 -7.15 -34.79
CA GLY A 63 -35.89 -6.56 -35.96
C GLY A 63 -34.96 -5.56 -36.62
N GLY A 64 -35.03 -5.46 -37.95
CA GLY A 64 -34.36 -4.39 -38.68
C GLY A 64 -35.11 -3.09 -38.42
N TYR A 65 -34.48 -2.15 -37.71
CA TYR A 65 -34.99 -0.79 -37.62
C TYR A 65 -34.40 0.02 -38.77
N VAL A 66 -35.25 0.54 -39.65
CA VAL A 66 -34.83 1.48 -40.70
C VAL A 66 -35.20 2.87 -40.21
N GLU A 67 -34.22 3.59 -39.69
CA GLU A 67 -34.36 5.01 -39.39
C GLU A 67 -33.94 5.80 -40.63
N ALA A 68 -34.86 6.58 -41.19
CA ALA A 68 -34.50 7.52 -42.24
C ALA A 68 -33.57 8.59 -41.64
N LYS A 69 -32.33 8.68 -42.12
CA LYS A 69 -31.40 9.75 -41.72
C LYS A 69 -32.03 11.10 -42.11
N PRO A 70 -32.35 11.99 -41.15
CA PRO A 70 -32.91 13.29 -41.48
C PRO A 70 -31.90 14.12 -42.27
N ASP A 71 -32.38 14.84 -43.28
CA ASP A 71 -31.60 15.91 -43.89
C ASP A 71 -31.29 16.99 -42.83
N PRO A 72 -30.13 17.68 -42.93
CA PRO A 72 -29.77 18.72 -41.99
C PRO A 72 -30.85 19.82 -41.99
N PRO A 73 -31.32 20.26 -40.80
CA PRO A 73 -32.52 21.10 -40.74
C PRO A 73 -32.24 22.51 -41.27
N GLU A 74 -33.08 22.98 -42.18
CA GLU A 74 -33.31 24.42 -42.32
C GLU A 74 -34.21 24.85 -41.16
N LYS A 75 -33.75 25.84 -40.38
CA LYS A 75 -34.28 26.32 -39.09
C LYS A 75 -35.81 26.16 -38.90
N SER A 76 -36.26 25.02 -38.40
CA SER A 76 -37.62 24.87 -37.86
C SER A 76 -37.58 24.17 -36.51
N ARG A 77 -38.28 24.77 -35.54
CA ARG A 77 -38.41 24.27 -34.16
C ARG A 77 -38.91 22.82 -34.17
N VAL A 78 -38.08 21.92 -33.68
CA VAL A 78 -38.43 20.52 -33.44
C VAL A 78 -39.46 20.46 -32.32
N LEU A 79 -40.71 20.11 -32.65
CA LEU A 79 -41.68 19.67 -31.64
C LEU A 79 -41.38 18.20 -31.30
N PRO A 80 -41.45 17.78 -30.03
CA PRO A 80 -41.24 16.38 -29.67
C PRO A 80 -42.37 15.54 -30.26
N VAL A 81 -42.03 14.68 -31.23
CA VAL A 81 -42.95 13.64 -31.71
C VAL A 81 -43.08 12.60 -30.60
N PRO A 82 -44.29 12.29 -30.10
CA PRO A 82 -44.48 11.22 -29.14
C PRO A 82 -44.14 9.89 -29.82
N VAL A 83 -43.07 9.24 -29.36
CA VAL A 83 -42.74 7.88 -29.76
C VAL A 83 -43.85 6.97 -29.24
N VAL A 84 -44.71 6.49 -30.15
CA VAL A 84 -45.68 5.45 -29.82
C VAL A 84 -44.89 4.16 -29.62
N HIS A 85 -44.71 3.77 -28.36
CA HIS A 85 -44.17 2.47 -28.02
C HIS A 85 -45.21 1.41 -28.39
N GLU A 86 -45.00 0.67 -29.49
CA GLU A 86 -45.63 -0.65 -29.63
C GLU A 86 -45.29 -1.46 -28.37
N GLU A 87 -46.31 -2.06 -27.77
CA GLU A 87 -46.23 -2.71 -26.46
C GLU A 87 -45.00 -3.61 -26.37
N SER A 88 -44.06 -3.23 -25.49
CA SER A 88 -42.92 -4.07 -25.16
C SER A 88 -43.43 -5.45 -24.72
N PRO A 89 -42.86 -6.55 -25.23
CA PRO A 89 -43.29 -7.88 -24.83
C PRO A 89 -43.22 -8.00 -23.30
N ALA A 90 -44.28 -8.58 -22.72
CA ALA A 90 -44.62 -8.58 -21.30
C ALA A 90 -43.41 -8.43 -20.35
N PRO A 91 -43.45 -7.48 -19.39
CA PRO A 91 -42.31 -7.18 -18.53
C PRO A 91 -41.88 -8.43 -17.79
N HIS A 92 -40.68 -8.94 -18.08
CA HIS A 92 -39.99 -9.93 -17.26
C HIS A 92 -39.55 -9.27 -15.94
N SER A 93 -40.51 -8.89 -15.10
CA SER A 93 -40.32 -8.12 -13.88
C SER A 93 -39.35 -8.83 -12.92
N GLY A 94 -39.37 -10.16 -12.88
CA GLY A 94 -38.40 -10.97 -12.14
C GLY A 94 -36.97 -10.84 -12.65
N LEU A 95 -36.76 -10.90 -13.97
CA LEU A 95 -35.43 -10.77 -14.57
C LEU A 95 -34.86 -9.36 -14.40
N ARG A 96 -35.70 -8.32 -14.54
CA ARG A 96 -35.30 -6.93 -14.29
C ARG A 96 -34.91 -6.71 -12.83
N ARG A 97 -35.65 -7.30 -11.88
CA ARG A 97 -35.29 -7.27 -10.45
C ARG A 97 -33.93 -7.93 -10.20
N LEU A 98 -33.68 -9.09 -10.83
CA LEU A 98 -32.39 -9.78 -10.72
C LEU A 98 -31.24 -8.96 -11.32
N LEU A 99 -31.45 -8.29 -12.45
CA LEU A 99 -30.45 -7.37 -12.99
C LEU A 99 -30.15 -6.21 -12.03
N VAL A 100 -31.19 -5.56 -11.50
CA VAL A 100 -31.03 -4.46 -10.53
C VAL A 100 -30.27 -4.94 -9.30
N LEU A 101 -30.58 -6.14 -8.80
CA LEU A 101 -29.85 -6.76 -7.69
C LEU A 101 -28.38 -7.05 -8.06
N ALA A 102 -28.11 -7.60 -9.25
CA ALA A 102 -26.75 -7.90 -9.69
C ALA A 102 -25.90 -6.62 -9.84
N VAL A 103 -26.44 -5.60 -10.50
CA VAL A 103 -25.77 -4.30 -10.64
C VAL A 103 -25.57 -3.64 -9.27
N GLY A 104 -26.59 -3.67 -8.41
CA GLY A 104 -26.51 -3.15 -7.04
C GLY A 104 -25.47 -3.87 -6.19
N ALA A 105 -25.38 -5.20 -6.28
CA ALA A 105 -24.41 -6.00 -5.54
C ALA A 105 -22.97 -5.72 -6.00
N VAL A 106 -22.73 -5.65 -7.31
CA VAL A 106 -21.41 -5.29 -7.86
C VAL A 106 -21.04 -3.85 -7.48
N GLY A 107 -21.99 -2.92 -7.57
CA GLY A 107 -21.78 -1.53 -7.17
C GLY A 107 -21.44 -1.39 -5.69
N LEU A 108 -22.15 -2.11 -4.81
CA LEU A 108 -21.84 -2.13 -3.38
C LEU A 108 -20.49 -2.78 -3.09
N ALA A 109 -20.17 -3.89 -3.75
CA ALA A 109 -18.87 -4.56 -3.63
C ALA A 109 -17.70 -3.63 -4.03
N ALA A 110 -17.90 -2.76 -5.03
CA ALA A 110 -16.90 -1.78 -5.45
C ALA A 110 -16.61 -0.70 -4.39
N LEU A 111 -17.46 -0.54 -3.37
CA LEU A 111 -17.22 0.38 -2.25
C LEU A 111 -16.38 -0.24 -1.13
N PHE A 112 -16.23 -1.56 -1.06
CA PHE A 112 -15.47 -2.22 0.02
C PHE A 112 -14.01 -1.77 0.10
N PRO A 113 -13.28 -1.55 -1.02
CA PRO A 113 -11.93 -1.00 -0.98
C PRO A 113 -11.80 0.36 -0.27
N LEU A 114 -12.87 1.17 -0.24
CA LEU A 114 -12.87 2.46 0.47
C LEU A 114 -12.74 2.29 1.99
N ARG A 115 -13.02 1.10 2.54
CA ARG A 115 -12.77 0.78 3.96
C ARG A 115 -11.30 0.96 4.33
N SER A 116 -10.36 0.67 3.42
CA SER A 116 -8.93 0.84 3.70
C SER A 116 -8.55 2.33 3.88
N LEU A 117 -9.28 3.23 3.23
CA LEU A 117 -9.07 4.68 3.34
C LEU A 117 -9.79 5.28 4.55
N LEU A 118 -11.04 4.87 4.77
CA LEU A 118 -11.99 5.45 5.73
C LEU A 118 -12.08 4.67 7.06
N GLY A 119 -11.37 3.56 7.17
CA GLY A 119 -11.40 2.69 8.35
C GLY A 119 -10.82 3.37 9.59
N PRO A 120 -11.28 3.02 10.79
CA PRO A 120 -10.72 3.52 12.03
C PRO A 120 -9.25 3.13 12.12
N ARG A 121 -8.35 4.12 12.16
CA ARG A 121 -6.93 3.89 12.42
C ARG A 121 -6.71 3.87 13.93
N PRO A 122 -6.04 2.83 14.48
CA PRO A 122 -5.82 2.72 15.92
C PRO A 122 -4.92 3.82 16.48
N ARG A 123 -4.12 4.46 15.62
CA ARG A 123 -3.18 5.53 15.99
C ARG A 123 -3.22 6.66 14.98
N ASN A 124 -2.90 7.87 15.46
CA ASN A 124 -2.77 9.05 14.62
C ASN A 124 -1.49 8.94 13.78
N PRO A 125 -1.56 8.95 12.44
CA PRO A 125 -0.38 8.81 11.58
C PRO A 125 0.71 9.85 11.84
N VAL A 126 0.33 11.07 12.23
CA VAL A 126 1.30 12.13 12.55
C VAL A 126 2.07 11.81 13.83
N GLU A 127 1.41 11.18 14.80
CA GLU A 127 2.04 10.81 16.08
C GLU A 127 3.00 9.62 15.92
N GLU A 128 2.68 8.69 15.02
CA GLU A 128 3.59 7.60 14.66
C GLU A 128 4.87 8.11 14.00
N LEU A 129 4.80 9.19 13.21
CA LEU A 129 6.00 9.84 12.64
C LEU A 129 6.81 10.62 13.69
N ARG A 130 6.19 10.94 14.83
CA ARG A 130 6.80 11.68 15.95
C ARG A 130 7.38 10.76 17.01
N THR A 131 7.25 9.45 16.95
CA THR A 131 7.75 8.59 18.03
C THR A 131 8.51 7.42 17.45
N THR A 132 9.54 6.99 18.16
CA THR A 132 10.24 5.74 17.86
C THR A 132 10.28 4.90 19.12
N PRO A 133 10.34 3.57 18.99
CA PRO A 133 10.47 2.67 20.14
C PRO A 133 11.87 2.69 20.79
N TRP A 134 12.81 3.47 20.26
CA TRP A 134 14.15 3.63 20.81
C TRP A 134 14.11 4.45 22.09
N GLN A 135 14.60 3.86 23.18
CA GLN A 135 14.73 4.48 24.51
C GLN A 135 15.95 3.87 25.20
N ALA A 136 16.43 4.52 26.27
CA ALA A 136 17.52 3.99 27.07
C ALA A 136 17.21 2.56 27.57
N GLY A 137 18.20 1.67 27.47
CA GLY A 137 18.09 0.26 27.89
C GLY A 137 17.43 -0.69 26.88
N ARG A 138 16.98 -0.21 25.71
CA ARG A 138 16.45 -1.06 24.62
C ARG A 138 17.57 -1.84 23.94
N ARG A 139 17.51 -3.17 23.96
CA ARG A 139 18.50 -4.03 23.29
C ARG A 139 18.36 -3.97 21.77
N LEU A 140 19.52 -3.99 21.09
CA LEU A 140 19.61 -4.05 19.63
C LEU A 140 19.61 -5.52 19.19
N LEU A 141 18.70 -5.86 18.28
CA LEU A 141 18.59 -7.19 17.68
C LEU A 141 18.93 -7.11 16.19
N ASP A 142 19.64 -8.12 15.67
CA ASP A 142 19.89 -8.27 14.24
C ASP A 142 18.63 -8.70 13.47
N THR A 143 18.72 -8.84 12.14
CA THR A 143 17.60 -9.28 11.29
C THR A 143 17.10 -10.70 11.58
N ARG A 144 17.78 -11.46 12.43
CA ARG A 144 17.39 -12.80 12.90
C ARG A 144 16.84 -12.77 14.32
N ASN A 145 16.59 -11.57 14.88
CA ASN A 145 16.19 -11.33 16.26
C ASN A 145 17.25 -11.75 17.30
N ALA A 146 18.52 -11.84 16.93
CA ALA A 146 19.61 -12.16 17.86
C ALA A 146 20.20 -10.87 18.48
N PRO A 147 20.42 -10.83 19.80
CA PRO A 147 21.18 -9.75 20.45
C PRO A 147 22.56 -9.55 19.83
N VAL A 148 22.93 -8.29 19.59
CA VAL A 148 24.21 -7.94 18.95
C VAL A 148 25.24 -7.52 19.98
N ARG A 149 26.47 -8.02 19.87
CA ARG A 149 27.65 -7.57 20.64
C ARG A 149 28.49 -6.59 19.82
N PRO A 150 29.32 -5.74 20.45
CA PRO A 150 30.23 -4.86 19.72
C PRO A 150 31.16 -5.59 18.74
N ASP A 151 31.62 -6.79 19.10
CA ASP A 151 32.55 -7.59 18.29
C ASP A 151 31.90 -8.26 17.07
N ASP A 152 30.56 -8.32 17.02
CA ASP A 152 29.82 -8.87 15.87
C ASP A 152 29.84 -7.91 14.66
N VAL A 153 30.28 -6.66 14.86
CA VAL A 153 30.30 -5.62 13.82
C VAL A 153 31.71 -5.44 13.27
N ALA A 154 31.94 -6.03 12.11
CA ALA A 154 33.18 -5.89 11.36
C ALA A 154 33.33 -4.47 10.77
N SER A 155 34.59 -4.03 10.58
CA SER A 155 34.93 -2.67 10.10
C SER A 155 34.56 -2.40 8.64
N ASP A 156 34.33 -3.45 7.85
CA ASP A 156 34.07 -3.40 6.41
C ASP A 156 32.59 -3.60 6.05
N SER A 157 31.71 -3.75 7.03
CA SER A 157 30.30 -4.03 6.81
C SER A 157 29.40 -3.24 7.76
N ILE A 158 28.09 -3.27 7.45
CA ILE A 158 27.05 -2.73 8.31
C ILE A 158 26.19 -3.88 8.83
N VAL A 159 25.73 -3.76 10.07
CA VAL A 159 24.77 -4.70 10.66
C VAL A 159 23.45 -3.98 10.86
N ILE A 160 22.40 -4.43 10.17
CA ILE A 160 21.05 -3.88 10.34
C ILE A 160 20.48 -4.37 11.66
N VAL A 161 19.92 -3.44 12.43
CA VAL A 161 19.36 -3.71 13.75
C VAL A 161 18.00 -3.07 13.93
N HIS A 162 17.23 -3.65 14.85
CA HIS A 162 15.95 -3.11 15.30
C HIS A 162 15.84 -3.22 16.83
N PRO A 163 14.91 -2.49 17.47
CA PRO A 163 14.73 -2.57 18.91
C PRO A 163 14.07 -3.89 19.29
N GLN A 164 14.48 -4.43 20.44
CA GLN A 164 13.77 -5.50 21.12
C GLN A 164 12.28 -5.16 21.27
N ASP A 165 11.39 -6.15 21.13
CA ASP A 165 9.91 -6.07 21.22
C ASP A 165 9.21 -5.27 20.11
N TYR A 166 9.96 -4.63 19.20
CA TYR A 166 9.40 -3.76 18.15
C TYR A 166 10.04 -4.05 16.77
N PRO A 167 9.97 -5.30 16.27
CA PRO A 167 10.60 -5.68 15.00
C PRO A 167 9.98 -4.95 13.79
N ASP A 168 8.67 -4.69 13.84
CA ASP A 168 7.90 -4.09 12.73
C ASP A 168 7.63 -2.59 12.91
N ALA A 169 8.26 -1.94 13.89
CA ALA A 169 8.01 -0.54 14.16
C ALA A 169 8.57 0.35 13.03
N ALA A 170 7.68 1.09 12.37
CA ALA A 170 8.06 2.08 11.38
C ALA A 170 9.03 3.11 12.00
N GLY A 171 10.07 3.50 11.25
CA GLY A 171 11.09 4.44 11.76
C GLY A 171 12.14 3.84 12.69
N ALA A 172 11.94 2.61 13.17
CA ALA A 172 12.86 1.97 14.11
C ALA A 172 14.13 1.37 13.49
N PRO A 173 14.15 0.86 12.24
CA PRO A 173 15.36 0.25 11.69
C PRO A 173 16.57 1.20 11.74
N ALA A 174 17.67 0.68 12.25
CA ALA A 174 18.97 1.33 12.35
C ALA A 174 20.06 0.41 11.78
N PHE A 175 21.26 0.92 11.61
CA PHE A 175 22.42 0.09 11.31
C PHE A 175 23.60 0.47 12.20
N LEU A 176 24.41 -0.54 12.49
CA LEU A 176 25.69 -0.45 13.18
C LEU A 176 26.81 -0.48 12.16
N VAL A 177 27.86 0.31 12.41
CA VAL A 177 29.08 0.28 11.60
C VAL A 177 30.28 0.66 12.46
N ARG A 178 31.41 0.02 12.19
CA ARG A 178 32.68 0.36 12.84
C ARG A 178 33.53 1.19 11.87
N LEU A 179 33.81 2.43 12.24
CA LEU A 179 34.60 3.36 11.43
C LEU A 179 36.10 3.06 11.55
N ASN A 180 36.81 3.11 10.42
CA ASN A 180 38.27 2.96 10.33
C ASN A 180 38.88 4.15 9.55
N PRO A 181 39.87 4.90 10.08
CA PRO A 181 40.34 4.85 11.47
C PRO A 181 39.19 5.19 12.42
N ALA A 182 39.30 4.74 13.68
CA ALA A 182 38.34 5.04 14.72
C ALA A 182 38.35 6.55 15.01
N ALA A 183 37.58 7.30 14.22
CA ALA A 183 37.37 8.72 14.40
C ALA A 183 36.07 8.89 15.20
N PRO A 184 36.03 9.78 16.21
CA PRO A 184 34.77 10.14 16.84
C PRO A 184 33.88 10.77 15.77
N ALA A 185 32.80 10.07 15.40
CA ALA A 185 31.83 10.64 14.49
C ALA A 185 31.23 11.88 15.16
N ALA A 186 31.44 13.06 14.54
CA ALA A 186 30.97 14.32 15.10
C ALA A 186 29.46 14.24 15.39
N GLY A 187 29.06 14.26 16.67
CA GLY A 187 27.66 14.22 17.08
C GLY A 187 27.01 12.82 17.19
N SER A 188 27.76 11.72 17.12
CA SER A 188 27.26 10.38 17.45
C SER A 188 28.05 9.76 18.59
N PRO A 189 27.47 9.53 19.78
CA PRO A 189 28.15 8.83 20.87
C PRO A 189 28.28 7.35 20.49
N GLY A 190 29.45 7.01 19.95
CA GLY A 190 29.85 5.65 19.62
C GLY A 190 30.69 5.01 20.72
N ILE A 191 30.97 3.71 20.57
CA ILE A 191 31.80 2.91 21.49
C ILE A 191 32.97 2.35 20.68
N ASP A 192 34.20 2.78 20.96
CA ASP A 192 35.41 2.30 20.28
C ASP A 192 35.31 2.32 18.73
N GLY A 193 34.79 3.42 18.18
CA GLY A 193 34.58 3.60 16.75
C GLY A 193 33.33 2.93 16.17
N LEU A 194 32.58 2.17 16.98
CA LEU A 194 31.26 1.66 16.64
C LEU A 194 30.22 2.77 16.76
N VAL A 195 29.50 3.05 15.68
CA VAL A 195 28.45 4.06 15.64
C VAL A 195 27.16 3.46 15.09
N ALA A 196 26.04 4.08 15.43
CA ALA A 196 24.72 3.66 14.98
C ALA A 196 23.95 4.84 14.40
N TYR A 197 23.28 4.60 13.28
CA TYR A 197 22.41 5.59 12.63
C TYR A 197 21.12 4.95 12.18
N SER A 198 20.06 5.74 11.99
CA SER A 198 18.85 5.27 11.35
C SER A 198 19.14 4.73 9.95
N LEU A 199 18.53 3.61 9.61
CA LEU A 199 18.58 3.01 8.28
C LEU A 199 17.83 3.87 7.26
N LEU A 200 16.94 4.76 7.70
CA LEU A 200 16.03 5.47 6.81
C LEU A 200 16.63 6.78 6.30
N CYS A 201 16.84 6.87 4.99
CA CYS A 201 17.30 8.07 4.31
C CYS A 201 16.37 9.25 4.61
N THR A 202 16.97 10.39 4.97
CA THR A 202 16.23 11.61 5.37
C THR A 202 15.52 12.35 4.23
N HIS A 203 15.76 11.94 2.98
CA HIS A 203 15.05 12.43 1.80
C HIS A 203 13.64 11.84 1.72
N ALA A 204 13.54 10.55 1.37
CA ALA A 204 12.28 9.87 1.06
C ALA A 204 12.10 8.54 1.82
N GLY A 205 12.92 8.26 2.84
CA GLY A 205 12.75 7.10 3.72
C GLY A 205 13.28 5.77 3.21
N CYS A 206 13.92 5.72 2.03
CA CYS A 206 14.57 4.50 1.54
C CYS A 206 15.64 3.98 2.52
N PRO A 207 15.81 2.66 2.67
CA PRO A 207 16.91 2.11 3.45
C PRO A 207 18.25 2.48 2.79
N VAL A 208 19.13 3.13 3.54
CA VAL A 208 20.55 3.26 3.18
C VAL A 208 21.20 1.89 3.41
N GLY A 209 22.12 1.47 2.54
CA GLY A 209 22.60 0.09 2.63
C GLY A 209 23.91 -0.22 1.94
N GLN A 210 24.40 0.67 1.08
CA GLN A 210 25.70 0.49 0.45
C GLN A 210 26.73 1.27 1.27
N TYR A 211 27.63 0.58 1.94
CA TYR A 211 28.70 1.17 2.75
C TYR A 211 30.02 1.12 1.97
N GLU A 212 30.75 2.23 2.00
CA GLU A 212 32.11 2.37 1.47
C GLU A 212 33.06 2.54 2.66
N PRO A 213 33.70 1.45 3.13
CA PRO A 213 34.49 1.45 4.37
C PRO A 213 35.66 2.44 4.35
N ASP A 214 36.41 2.49 3.24
CA ASP A 214 37.60 3.32 3.11
C ASP A 214 37.31 4.82 3.30
N ALA A 215 36.18 5.27 2.74
CA ALA A 215 35.73 6.64 2.83
C ALA A 215 34.85 6.91 4.08
N GLY A 216 34.35 5.87 4.75
CA GLY A 216 33.39 5.99 5.84
C GLY A 216 32.05 6.57 5.40
N ARG A 217 31.53 6.15 4.24
CA ARG A 217 30.33 6.71 3.62
C ARG A 217 29.25 5.67 3.44
N VAL A 218 27.99 6.09 3.54
CA VAL A 218 26.84 5.24 3.17
C VAL A 218 26.03 5.89 2.06
N PHE A 219 25.56 5.06 1.13
CA PHE A 219 24.79 5.49 -0.03
C PHE A 219 23.35 4.99 0.09
N CYS A 220 22.43 5.88 -0.29
CA CYS A 220 21.04 5.56 -0.52
C CYS A 220 20.86 5.15 -2.00
N PRO A 221 20.42 3.91 -2.29
CA PRO A 221 20.31 3.42 -3.66
C PRO A 221 19.20 4.08 -4.48
N CYS A 222 18.22 4.72 -3.83
CA CYS A 222 17.06 5.28 -4.53
C CYS A 222 17.38 6.52 -5.36
N HIS A 223 18.09 7.49 -4.77
CA HIS A 223 18.37 8.78 -5.41
C HIS A 223 19.80 9.25 -5.11
N GLN A 224 20.69 8.31 -4.77
CA GLN A 224 22.12 8.52 -4.65
C GLN A 224 22.52 9.60 -3.62
N SER A 225 21.73 9.74 -2.55
CA SER A 225 22.18 10.52 -1.39
C SER A 225 23.35 9.81 -0.73
N VAL A 226 24.42 10.55 -0.47
CA VAL A 226 25.64 10.02 0.16
C VAL A 226 25.82 10.73 1.49
N PHE A 227 26.04 9.95 2.55
CA PHE A 227 26.22 10.46 3.90
C PHE A 227 27.62 10.13 4.40
N ASP A 228 28.31 11.14 4.92
CA ASP A 228 29.63 11.00 5.54
C ASP A 228 29.46 10.64 7.02
N LEU A 229 29.74 9.38 7.37
CA LEU A 229 29.54 8.84 8.72
C LEU A 229 30.56 9.37 9.72
N ARG A 230 31.73 9.86 9.24
CA ARG A 230 32.74 10.51 10.09
C ARG A 230 32.32 11.93 10.47
N ALA A 231 31.51 12.57 9.63
CA ALA A 231 30.91 13.87 9.86
C ALA A 231 29.46 13.80 10.37
N GLY A 232 29.13 12.83 11.23
CA GLY A 232 27.80 12.72 11.85
C GLY A 232 26.69 12.35 10.87
N ALA A 233 27.02 11.52 9.87
CA ALA A 233 26.15 11.15 8.76
C ALA A 233 25.58 12.37 8.00
N ARG A 234 26.35 13.46 7.87
CA ARG A 234 25.96 14.63 7.07
C ARG A 234 25.88 14.27 5.58
N PRO A 235 24.83 14.68 4.86
CA PRO A 235 24.75 14.47 3.42
C PRO A 235 25.84 15.29 2.71
N ILE A 236 26.56 14.66 1.80
CA ILE A 236 27.61 15.27 0.96
C ILE A 236 27.28 15.25 -0.52
N SER A 237 26.24 14.52 -0.92
CA SER A 237 25.73 14.44 -2.30
C SER A 237 24.27 13.98 -2.31
N GLY A 238 23.60 14.20 -3.44
CA GLY A 238 22.20 13.84 -3.67
C GLY A 238 21.19 14.77 -2.97
N PRO A 239 19.90 14.41 -3.00
CA PRO A 239 18.82 15.31 -2.55
C PRO A 239 18.57 15.35 -1.04
N ALA A 240 19.21 14.49 -0.24
CA ALA A 240 19.04 14.52 1.21
C ALA A 240 19.60 15.82 1.81
N ALA A 241 18.77 16.55 2.54
CA ALA A 241 19.13 17.84 3.14
C ALA A 241 19.45 17.76 4.65
N ARG A 242 19.37 16.58 5.27
CA ARG A 242 19.56 16.38 6.71
C ARG A 242 20.45 15.18 6.99
N PRO A 243 21.24 15.21 8.09
CA PRO A 243 22.00 14.05 8.51
C PRO A 243 21.08 12.88 8.90
N LEU A 244 21.58 11.65 8.79
CA LEU A 244 20.89 10.50 9.37
C LEU A 244 20.87 10.67 10.90
N PRO A 245 19.73 10.43 11.57
CA PRO A 245 19.70 10.44 13.03
C PRO A 245 20.65 9.39 13.61
N SER A 246 21.55 9.81 14.49
CA SER A 246 22.40 8.94 15.30
C SER A 246 21.60 8.28 16.42
N LEU A 247 21.93 7.03 16.73
CA LEU A 247 21.41 6.28 17.87
C LEU A 247 22.53 6.15 18.91
N PRO A 248 22.37 6.70 20.12
CA PRO A 248 23.38 6.55 21.17
C PRO A 248 23.44 5.09 21.64
N LEU A 249 24.65 4.55 21.81
CA LEU A 249 24.89 3.17 22.20
C LEU A 249 25.42 3.05 23.62
N GLU A 250 25.08 1.96 24.29
CA GLU A 250 25.71 1.45 25.51
C GLU A 250 25.86 -0.07 25.43
N VAL A 251 26.71 -0.64 26.30
CA VAL A 251 26.87 -2.08 26.46
C VAL A 251 26.29 -2.47 27.82
N ASP A 252 25.43 -3.48 27.84
CA ASP A 252 24.83 -3.97 29.08
C ASP A 252 25.76 -4.91 29.87
N GLY A 253 25.34 -5.31 31.06
CA GLY A 253 26.12 -6.22 31.92
C GLY A 253 26.39 -7.61 31.33
N ASP A 254 25.62 -8.02 30.32
CA ASP A 254 25.81 -9.30 29.61
C ASP A 254 26.73 -9.15 28.38
N GLY A 255 27.17 -7.92 28.08
CA GLY A 255 28.02 -7.56 26.96
C GLY A 255 27.28 -7.37 25.62
N TYR A 256 25.96 -7.15 25.63
CA TYR A 256 25.17 -6.85 24.43
C TYR A 256 24.90 -5.36 24.27
N LEU A 257 24.75 -4.92 23.03
CA LEU A 257 24.43 -3.54 22.68
C LEU A 257 23.00 -3.18 23.06
N ARG A 258 22.85 -2.00 23.67
CA ARG A 258 21.57 -1.34 23.92
C ARG A 258 21.63 0.11 23.46
N ALA A 259 20.46 0.69 23.22
CA ALA A 259 20.33 2.11 23.02
C ALA A 259 20.50 2.82 24.37
N ALA A 260 21.34 3.85 24.41
CA ALA A 260 21.51 4.73 25.58
C ALA A 260 20.45 5.86 25.63
N GLY A 261 19.55 5.94 24.63
CA GLY A 261 18.56 7.00 24.51
C GLY A 261 17.77 6.93 23.21
N GLU A 262 17.08 8.03 22.89
CA GLU A 262 16.36 8.18 21.62
C GLU A 262 17.30 8.51 20.45
N LEU A 263 16.78 8.42 19.22
CA LEU A 263 17.47 8.95 18.04
C LEU A 263 17.65 10.47 18.16
N SER A 264 18.80 10.99 17.69
CA SER A 264 19.10 12.43 17.76
C SER A 264 18.14 13.32 16.95
N SER A 265 17.40 12.75 15.99
CA SER A 265 16.30 13.43 15.31
C SER A 265 15.30 12.42 14.71
N ARG A 266 14.20 12.91 14.13
CA ARG A 266 13.19 12.05 13.51
C ARG A 266 13.73 11.33 12.27
N PRO A 267 13.63 9.98 12.20
CA PRO A 267 14.11 9.19 11.08
C PRO A 267 13.24 9.32 9.84
N GLY A 268 13.81 8.95 8.68
CA GLY A 268 13.12 8.93 7.41
C GLY A 268 12.79 10.31 6.84
N ALA A 269 11.82 10.34 5.93
CA ALA A 269 11.43 11.53 5.18
C ALA A 269 10.92 12.66 6.08
N GLY A 270 11.06 13.90 5.61
CA GLY A 270 10.45 15.06 6.28
C GLY A 270 8.92 15.01 6.20
N PHE A 271 8.25 15.62 7.19
CA PHE A 271 6.81 15.82 7.19
C PHE A 271 6.48 17.25 7.65
N TRP A 272 5.29 17.75 7.29
CA TRP A 272 4.97 19.18 7.37
C TRP A 272 4.99 19.76 8.79
N SER A 273 4.72 18.93 9.79
CA SER A 273 4.69 19.32 11.19
C SER A 273 5.92 18.86 11.99
N ARG A 274 7.04 18.58 11.29
CA ARG A 274 8.31 18.20 11.91
C ARG A 274 8.93 19.45 12.59
N PRO A 275 9.33 19.36 13.87
CA PRO A 275 10.01 20.46 14.55
C PRO A 275 11.38 20.76 13.92
#